data_AF-A0A1L7GX16-F1
#
_entry.id   AF-A0A1L7GX16-F1
#
_cell.length_a   1.000
_cell.length_b   1.000
_cell.length_c   1.000
_cell.angle_alpha   90.00
_cell.angle_beta   90.00
_cell.angle_gamma   90.00
#
_symmetry.space_group_name_H-M   'P 1'
#
loop_
_entity.id
_entity.type
_entity.pdbx_description
1 polymer ?
#
loop_
_entity_poly.entity_id
_entity_poly.type
_entity_poly.pdbx_seq_one_letter_code
_entity_poly.pdbx_strand_id
1 'polypeptide(L)'
;MKIHTLGPAVTDSYRAAEQYRADHENLEVVGHPSFEVLYQSIPELRGELLLIPAAIKTPTGASWGDLHYQYGDRLELIDSLITELSPLAILERRGRSGQRAYCHPATIDYLTRNVEGPLEIMPCPSKWQAYRCYQTDGRYTLTSQAFAGPADRVIKTIHLKMLWSVYQVKGETDAKTSVNN
;
A
#
# COMPACT_ATOMS: atom_id res chain seq x y z
N MET A 1 -13.12 13.74 -13.84
CA MET A 1 -11.73 13.24 -13.71
C MET A 1 -11.76 12.07 -12.74
N LYS A 2 -10.86 11.11 -12.83
CA LYS A 2 -10.83 9.96 -11.90
C LYS A 2 -9.49 9.88 -11.17
N ILE A 3 -9.52 9.41 -9.93
CA ILE A 3 -8.33 9.04 -9.17
C ILE A 3 -8.34 7.55 -8.87
N HIS A 4 -7.31 6.86 -9.35
CA HIS A 4 -7.19 5.42 -9.27
C HIS A 4 -6.24 5.03 -8.13
N THR A 5 -6.64 4.06 -7.32
CA THR A 5 -5.85 3.58 -6.19
C THR A 5 -6.16 2.12 -5.85
N LEU A 6 -5.55 1.58 -4.80
CA LEU A 6 -5.82 0.24 -4.30
C LEU A 6 -7.18 0.19 -3.59
N GLY A 7 -8.07 -0.67 -4.09
CA GLY A 7 -9.31 -1.07 -3.42
C GLY A 7 -9.15 -2.35 -2.58
N PRO A 8 -10.24 -2.86 -1.98
CA PRO A 8 -11.59 -2.28 -1.95
C PRO A 8 -11.70 -1.08 -0.99
N ALA A 9 -12.90 -0.50 -0.82
CA ALA A 9 -13.14 0.73 -0.05
C ALA A 9 -12.68 0.71 1.44
N VAL A 10 -12.43 -0.49 1.98
CA VAL A 10 -11.92 -0.68 3.35
C VAL A 10 -10.41 -0.40 3.48
N THR A 11 -9.67 -0.28 2.38
CA THR A 11 -8.22 -0.03 2.44
C THR A 11 -7.92 1.41 2.85
N ASP A 12 -6.77 1.62 3.48
CA ASP A 12 -6.29 2.97 3.77
C ASP A 12 -6.05 3.79 2.50
N SER A 13 -5.68 3.13 1.38
CA SER A 13 -5.48 3.80 0.09
C SER A 13 -6.78 4.37 -0.47
N TYR A 14 -7.88 3.60 -0.43
CA TYR A 14 -9.17 4.08 -0.89
C TYR A 14 -9.67 5.23 0.01
N ARG A 15 -9.50 5.10 1.33
CA ARG A 15 -9.83 6.17 2.28
C ARG A 15 -9.02 7.44 2.03
N ALA A 16 -7.73 7.32 1.69
CA ALA A 16 -6.91 8.48 1.35
C ALA A 16 -7.37 9.14 0.04
N ALA A 17 -7.78 8.36 -0.96
CA ALA A 17 -8.35 8.91 -2.20
C ALA A 17 -9.69 9.61 -1.97
N GLU A 18 -10.53 9.10 -1.07
CA GLU A 18 -11.76 9.77 -0.65
C GLU A 18 -11.49 11.08 0.08
N GLN A 19 -10.46 11.14 0.93
CA GLN A 19 -10.04 12.39 1.56
C GLN A 19 -9.53 13.40 0.54
N TYR A 20 -8.69 12.97 -0.40
CA TYR A 20 -8.22 13.82 -1.49
C TYR A 20 -9.39 14.33 -2.34
N ARG A 21 -10.36 13.46 -2.67
CA ARG A 21 -11.59 13.82 -3.39
C ARG A 21 -12.39 14.91 -2.70
N ALA A 22 -12.44 14.92 -1.37
CA ALA A 22 -13.25 15.89 -0.62
C ALA A 22 -12.87 17.35 -0.94
N ASP A 23 -11.60 17.59 -1.29
CA ASP A 23 -11.09 18.91 -1.67
C ASP A 23 -11.10 19.17 -3.19
N HIS A 24 -11.57 18.21 -4.00
CA HIS A 24 -11.53 18.25 -5.47
C HIS A 24 -12.91 17.92 -6.07
N GLU A 25 -13.66 18.96 -6.44
CA GLU A 25 -14.97 18.81 -7.07
C GLU A 25 -14.91 17.95 -8.34
N ASN A 26 -15.91 17.07 -8.53
CA ASN A 26 -16.06 16.18 -9.70
C ASN A 26 -14.93 15.15 -9.91
N LEU A 27 -14.16 14.83 -8.86
CA LEU A 27 -13.24 13.71 -8.86
C LEU A 27 -13.96 12.42 -8.43
N GLU A 28 -13.77 11.32 -9.15
CA GLU A 28 -14.32 10.00 -8.81
C GLU A 28 -13.20 9.05 -8.36
N VAL A 29 -13.41 8.29 -7.26
CA VAL A 29 -12.43 7.32 -6.76
C VAL A 29 -12.66 5.94 -7.39
N VAL A 30 -11.64 5.40 -8.05
CA VAL A 30 -11.66 4.07 -8.65
C VAL A 30 -10.68 3.14 -7.93
N GLY A 31 -11.20 2.05 -7.38
CA GLY A 31 -10.40 1.04 -6.68
C GLY A 31 -9.95 -0.10 -7.60
N HIS A 32 -8.68 -0.47 -7.52
CA HIS A 32 -8.05 -1.58 -8.24
C HIS A 32 -7.71 -2.74 -7.31
N PRO A 33 -7.65 -3.99 -7.80
CA PRO A 33 -7.37 -5.16 -6.96
C PRO A 33 -5.93 -5.21 -6.43
N SER A 34 -4.99 -4.60 -7.14
CA SER A 34 -3.60 -4.46 -6.71
C SER A 34 -2.95 -3.26 -7.39
N PHE A 35 -1.81 -2.81 -6.87
CA PHE A 35 -1.05 -1.76 -7.52
C PHE A 35 -0.39 -2.24 -8.82
N GLU A 36 -0.02 -3.51 -8.92
CA GLU A 36 0.53 -4.08 -10.17
C GLU A 36 -0.48 -3.98 -11.31
N VAL A 37 -1.74 -4.31 -11.04
CA VAL A 37 -2.83 -4.14 -12.01
C VAL A 37 -2.99 -2.66 -12.37
N LEU A 38 -2.96 -1.76 -11.39
CA LEU A 38 -3.03 -0.32 -11.64
C LEU A 38 -1.89 0.17 -12.55
N TYR A 39 -0.65 -0.23 -12.28
CA TYR A 39 0.52 0.14 -13.08
C TYR A 39 0.45 -0.43 -14.51
N GLN A 40 -0.12 -1.62 -14.69
CA GLN A 40 -0.37 -2.21 -16.00
C GLN A 40 -1.40 -1.41 -16.80
N SER A 41 -2.37 -0.78 -16.12
CA SER A 41 -3.41 0.01 -16.77
C SER A 41 -3.02 1.43 -17.16
N ILE A 42 -1.83 1.92 -16.74
CA ILE A 42 -1.37 3.30 -17.01
C ILE A 42 -1.56 3.75 -18.47
N PRO A 43 -1.29 2.93 -19.52
CA PRO A 43 -1.51 3.34 -20.91
C PRO A 43 -2.94 3.78 -21.22
N GLU A 44 -3.93 3.24 -20.51
CA GLU A 44 -5.36 3.56 -20.69
C GLU A 44 -5.84 4.73 -19.82
N LEU A 45 -5.11 5.11 -18.77
CA LEU A 45 -5.54 6.09 -17.76
C LEU A 45 -5.11 7.53 -18.08
N ARG A 46 -4.93 7.88 -19.36
CA ARG A 46 -4.39 9.18 -19.80
C ARG A 46 -5.21 10.35 -19.25
N GLY A 47 -4.54 11.33 -18.65
CA GLY A 47 -5.16 12.50 -18.04
C GLY A 47 -5.89 12.23 -16.71
N GLU A 48 -5.95 10.98 -16.26
CA GLU A 48 -6.47 10.60 -14.95
C GLU A 48 -5.38 10.65 -13.88
N LEU A 49 -5.79 10.55 -12.62
CA LEU A 49 -4.92 10.62 -11.46
C LEU A 49 -4.65 9.23 -10.87
N LEU A 50 -3.49 9.05 -10.26
CA LEU A 50 -3.13 7.89 -9.46
C LEU A 50 -2.84 8.34 -8.03
N LEU A 51 -3.35 7.61 -7.04
CA LEU A 51 -2.95 7.78 -5.65
C LEU A 51 -2.16 6.58 -5.14
N ILE A 52 -0.87 6.80 -4.88
CA ILE A 52 0.08 5.74 -4.53
C ILE A 52 0.74 6.04 -3.16
N PRO A 53 0.77 5.09 -2.21
CA PRO A 53 1.47 5.30 -0.94
C PRO A 53 2.99 5.27 -1.14
N ALA A 54 3.71 6.17 -0.48
CA ALA A 54 5.17 6.23 -0.53
C ALA A 54 5.87 5.00 0.11
N ALA A 55 5.13 4.18 0.86
CA ALA A 55 5.64 2.94 1.46
C ALA A 55 5.21 1.66 0.70
N ILE A 56 4.72 1.78 -0.54
CA ILE A 56 4.41 0.60 -1.34
C ILE A 56 5.67 -0.25 -1.56
N LYS A 57 5.49 -1.57 -1.47
CA LYS A 57 6.43 -2.57 -1.98
C LYS A 57 5.63 -3.67 -2.68
N THR A 58 5.85 -3.87 -3.97
CA THR A 58 5.13 -4.89 -4.77
C THR A 58 5.60 -6.30 -4.37
N PRO A 59 4.87 -7.37 -4.73
CA PRO A 59 5.35 -8.75 -4.57
C PRO A 59 6.67 -9.03 -5.31
N THR A 60 6.94 -8.32 -6.41
CA THR A 60 8.22 -8.38 -7.13
C THR A 60 9.36 -7.63 -6.44
N GLY A 61 9.06 -6.91 -5.34
CA GLY A 61 10.02 -6.22 -4.52
C GLY A 61 10.25 -4.75 -4.88
N ALA A 62 9.61 -4.25 -5.94
CA ALA A 62 9.73 -2.85 -6.36
C ALA A 62 9.13 -1.93 -5.30
N SER A 63 9.91 -0.92 -4.89
CA SER A 63 9.51 0.14 -3.97
C SER A 63 8.80 1.27 -4.70
N TRP A 64 8.21 2.19 -3.94
CA TRP A 64 7.71 3.47 -4.48
C TRP A 64 8.78 4.20 -5.31
N GLY A 65 10.03 4.26 -4.83
CA GLY A 65 11.11 4.95 -5.51
C GLY A 65 11.44 4.30 -6.85
N ASP A 66 11.50 2.97 -6.90
CA ASP A 66 11.73 2.23 -8.15
C ASP A 66 10.65 2.54 -9.18
N LEU A 67 9.39 2.52 -8.74
CA LEU A 67 8.22 2.80 -9.59
C LEU A 67 8.18 4.26 -10.04
N HIS A 68 8.54 5.20 -9.16
CA HIS A 68 8.63 6.62 -9.48
C HIS A 68 9.59 6.87 -10.64
N TYR A 69 10.80 6.30 -10.60
CA TYR A 69 11.77 6.44 -11.69
C TYR A 69 11.38 5.63 -12.93
N GLN A 70 10.86 4.41 -12.76
CA GLN A 70 10.46 3.55 -13.88
C GLN A 70 9.35 4.19 -14.74
N TYR A 71 8.43 4.93 -14.12
CA TYR A 71 7.29 5.52 -14.80
C TYR A 71 7.39 7.05 -14.96
N GLY A 72 8.54 7.66 -14.69
CA GLY A 72 8.73 9.12 -14.71
C GLY A 72 8.46 9.78 -16.07
N ASP A 73 8.62 9.05 -17.17
CA ASP A 73 8.25 9.54 -18.51
C ASP A 73 6.73 9.57 -18.75
N ARG A 74 5.96 8.81 -17.97
CA ARG A 74 4.50 8.64 -18.13
C ARG A 74 3.69 9.28 -17.01
N LEU A 75 4.29 9.49 -15.85
CA LEU A 75 3.65 10.03 -14.66
C LEU A 75 4.31 11.34 -14.26
N GLU A 76 3.50 12.31 -13.86
CA GLU A 76 3.96 13.55 -13.25
C GLU A 76 3.46 13.59 -11.81
N LEU A 77 4.36 13.82 -10.84
CA LEU A 77 3.98 13.98 -9.44
C LEU A 77 3.46 15.41 -9.26
N ILE A 78 2.14 15.57 -9.14
CA ILE A 78 1.50 16.89 -9.11
C ILE A 78 1.13 17.36 -7.70
N ASP A 79 0.95 16.42 -6.77
CA ASP A 79 0.55 16.74 -5.40
C ASP A 79 0.88 15.58 -4.43
N SER A 80 0.66 15.81 -3.14
CA SER A 80 0.74 14.80 -2.10
C SER A 80 -0.19 15.10 -0.93
N LEU A 81 -0.59 14.06 -0.20
CA LEU A 81 -1.29 14.22 1.07
C LEU A 81 -0.75 13.29 2.14
N ILE A 82 -0.94 13.67 3.40
CA ILE A 82 -0.56 12.87 4.56
C ILE A 82 -1.83 12.50 5.32
N THR A 83 -2.09 11.21 5.49
CA THR A 83 -3.26 10.71 6.22
C THR A 83 -2.84 9.76 7.33
N GLU A 84 -3.67 9.67 8.38
CA GLU A 84 -3.50 8.65 9.40
C GLU A 84 -3.93 7.28 8.86
N LEU A 85 -3.07 6.29 9.02
CA LEU A 85 -3.43 4.90 8.74
C LEU A 85 -4.34 4.36 9.82
N SER A 86 -5.20 3.41 9.44
CA SER A 86 -5.85 2.54 10.42
C SER A 86 -4.79 1.92 11.33
N PRO A 87 -5.03 1.85 12.66
CA PRO A 87 -4.05 1.32 13.60
C PRO A 87 -3.57 -0.06 13.17
N LEU A 88 -2.26 -0.27 13.17
CA LEU A 88 -1.65 -1.57 12.93
C LEU A 88 -1.38 -2.26 14.25
N ALA A 89 -1.33 -3.58 14.24
CA ALA A 89 -1.00 -4.39 15.40
C ALA A 89 -0.01 -5.48 15.03
N ILE A 90 0.98 -5.69 15.92
CA ILE A 90 1.72 -6.95 15.98
C ILE A 90 0.91 -7.89 16.86
N LEU A 91 0.48 -9.00 16.27
CA LEU A 91 -0.31 -10.03 16.94
C LEU A 91 0.56 -11.25 17.22
N GLU A 92 0.34 -11.85 18.39
CA GLU A 92 0.85 -13.16 18.77
C GLU A 92 -0.33 -14.11 19.00
N ARG A 93 -0.26 -15.31 18.44
CA ARG A 93 -1.29 -16.31 18.71
C ARG A 93 -1.00 -17.06 20.00
N ARG A 94 -1.91 -16.99 20.98
CA ARG A 94 -1.76 -17.71 22.24
C ARG A 94 -1.67 -19.23 22.00
N GLY A 95 -0.73 -19.89 22.67
CA GLY A 95 -0.55 -21.34 22.62
C GLY A 95 0.12 -21.89 21.35
N ARG A 96 0.60 -21.03 20.44
CA ARG A 96 1.40 -21.43 19.27
C ARG A 96 2.89 -21.28 19.58
N SER A 97 3.64 -22.39 19.49
CA SER A 97 5.10 -22.42 19.71
C SER A 97 5.94 -22.37 18.44
N GLY A 98 5.32 -22.28 17.25
CA GLY A 98 6.02 -22.22 15.96
C GLY A 98 6.85 -20.95 15.76
N GLN A 99 7.64 -20.88 14.70
CA GLN A 99 8.48 -19.71 14.37
C GLN A 99 7.91 -18.87 13.21
N ARG A 100 6.81 -19.32 12.59
CA ARG A 100 6.24 -18.66 11.40
C ARG A 100 5.66 -17.29 11.72
N ALA A 101 6.06 -16.31 10.93
CA ALA A 101 5.55 -14.95 11.02
C ALA A 101 5.11 -14.45 9.63
N TYR A 102 3.85 -14.07 9.50
CA TYR A 102 3.28 -13.61 8.22
C TYR A 102 3.17 -12.09 8.21
N CYS A 103 3.69 -11.42 7.20
CA CYS A 103 3.55 -9.97 7.09
C CYS A 103 3.72 -9.48 5.65
N HIS A 104 3.37 -8.22 5.43
CA HIS A 104 3.65 -7.55 4.16
C HIS A 104 5.16 -7.26 4.04
N PRO A 105 5.78 -7.37 2.84
CA PRO A 105 7.21 -7.09 2.64
C PRO A 105 7.70 -5.78 3.23
N ALA A 106 6.93 -4.70 3.10
CA ALA A 106 7.26 -3.38 3.65
C ALA A 106 7.29 -3.31 5.19
N THR A 107 6.86 -4.37 5.87
CA THR A 107 6.74 -4.40 7.35
C THR A 107 7.61 -5.46 8.01
N ILE A 108 8.41 -6.20 7.24
CA ILE A 108 9.29 -7.27 7.73
C ILE A 108 10.24 -6.72 8.80
N ASP A 109 11.00 -5.67 8.47
CA ASP A 109 11.99 -5.07 9.38
C ASP A 109 11.36 -4.55 10.67
N TYR A 110 10.14 -4.01 10.57
CA TYR A 110 9.43 -3.54 11.75
C TYR A 110 9.01 -4.72 12.64
N LEU A 111 8.47 -5.79 12.04
CA LEU A 111 8.07 -6.98 12.78
C LEU A 111 9.28 -7.62 13.49
N THR A 112 10.36 -7.87 12.76
CA THR A 112 11.55 -8.57 13.30
C THR A 112 12.22 -7.83 14.46
N ARG A 113 12.18 -6.50 14.48
CA ARG A 113 12.72 -5.69 15.59
C ARG A 113 11.83 -5.64 16.83
N ASN A 114 10.57 -6.04 16.73
CA ASN A 114 9.57 -5.86 17.79
C ASN A 114 9.02 -7.18 18.34
N VAL A 115 9.54 -8.32 17.89
CA VAL A 115 9.22 -9.64 18.46
C VAL A 115 10.49 -10.42 18.73
N GLU A 116 10.45 -11.28 19.74
CA GLU A 116 11.62 -12.04 20.20
C GLU A 116 11.64 -13.46 19.62
N GLY A 117 12.86 -14.00 19.51
CA GLY A 117 13.11 -15.37 19.10
C GLY A 117 13.31 -15.56 17.59
N PRO A 118 13.65 -16.79 17.16
CA PRO A 118 13.82 -17.11 15.74
C PRO A 118 12.48 -16.98 15.01
N LEU A 119 12.51 -16.33 13.84
CA LEU A 119 11.35 -16.13 12.98
C LEU A 119 11.60 -16.72 11.59
N GLU A 120 10.66 -17.53 11.12
CA GLU A 120 10.51 -17.89 9.72
C GLU A 120 9.56 -16.86 9.08
N ILE A 121 10.12 -15.87 8.39
CA ILE A 121 9.34 -14.80 7.76
C ILE A 121 8.68 -15.33 6.48
N MET A 122 7.35 -15.19 6.42
CA MET A 122 6.49 -15.59 5.31
C MET A 122 5.87 -14.33 4.67
N PRO A 123 6.49 -13.73 3.64
CA PRO A 123 5.97 -12.53 2.99
C PRO A 123 4.62 -12.77 2.32
N CYS A 124 3.70 -11.82 2.46
CA CYS A 124 2.36 -11.86 1.89
C CYS A 124 2.05 -10.58 1.10
N PRO A 125 1.23 -10.64 0.04
CA PRO A 125 0.95 -9.50 -0.83
C PRO A 125 0.16 -8.37 -0.15
N SER A 126 -0.49 -8.64 0.99
CA SER A 126 -1.20 -7.63 1.76
C SER A 126 -1.24 -7.97 3.25
N LYS A 127 -1.52 -6.96 4.09
CA LYS A 127 -1.74 -7.15 5.53
C LYS A 127 -2.94 -8.06 5.82
N TRP A 128 -3.98 -7.97 4.99
CA TRP A 128 -5.15 -8.85 5.07
C TRP A 128 -4.79 -10.30 4.78
N GLN A 129 -4.04 -10.56 3.69
CA GLN A 129 -3.58 -11.90 3.36
C GLN A 129 -2.64 -12.46 4.44
N ALA A 130 -1.75 -11.61 4.97
CA ALA A 130 -0.87 -11.98 6.09
C ALA A 130 -1.67 -12.46 7.32
N TYR A 131 -2.74 -11.76 7.68
CA TYR A 131 -3.61 -12.18 8.78
C TYR A 131 -4.28 -13.54 8.51
N ARG A 132 -4.80 -13.76 7.29
CA ARG A 132 -5.44 -15.03 6.91
C ARG A 132 -4.49 -16.22 7.00
N CYS A 133 -3.24 -16.06 6.54
CA CYS A 133 -2.22 -17.11 6.68
C CYS A 133 -1.74 -17.26 8.13
N TYR A 134 -1.62 -16.17 8.88
CA TYR A 134 -1.34 -16.25 10.32
C TYR A 134 -2.40 -17.07 11.08
N GLN A 135 -3.66 -16.98 10.67
CA GLN A 135 -4.74 -17.78 11.26
C GLN A 135 -4.64 -19.29 10.99
N THR A 136 -3.89 -19.74 9.98
CA THR A 136 -3.71 -21.18 9.73
C THR A 136 -2.63 -21.75 10.63
N ASP A 137 -1.48 -21.09 10.67
CA ASP A 137 -0.30 -21.65 11.34
C ASP A 137 0.76 -20.66 11.83
N GLY A 138 0.49 -19.35 11.74
CA GLY A 138 1.39 -18.32 12.23
C GLY A 138 1.45 -18.23 13.76
N ARG A 139 2.63 -17.85 14.26
CA ARG A 139 2.81 -17.37 15.63
C ARG A 139 2.70 -15.85 15.69
N TYR A 140 3.29 -15.15 14.73
CA TYR A 140 3.26 -13.68 14.67
C TYR A 140 2.68 -13.16 13.36
N THR A 141 2.08 -11.98 13.41
CA THR A 141 1.77 -11.19 12.22
C THR A 141 1.80 -9.70 12.52
N LEU A 142 2.12 -8.88 11.51
CA LEU A 142 1.90 -7.44 11.55
C LEU A 142 0.81 -7.10 10.55
N THR A 143 -0.34 -6.65 11.07
CA THR A 143 -1.56 -6.43 10.27
C THR A 143 -2.40 -5.26 10.81
N SER A 144 -3.58 -5.02 10.24
CA SER A 144 -4.53 -4.05 10.79
C SER A 144 -5.08 -4.53 12.13
N GLN A 145 -5.11 -3.66 13.13
CA GLN A 145 -5.67 -3.97 14.46
C GLN A 145 -7.13 -4.40 14.37
N ALA A 146 -7.87 -3.89 13.37
CA ALA A 146 -9.28 -4.24 13.16
C ALA A 146 -9.49 -5.74 12.82
N PHE A 147 -8.44 -6.46 12.42
CA PHE A 147 -8.53 -7.88 12.15
C PHE A 147 -8.31 -8.75 13.39
N ALA A 148 -7.77 -8.20 14.48
CA ALA A 148 -7.46 -8.98 15.67
C ALA A 148 -8.73 -9.66 16.24
N GLY A 149 -8.65 -10.97 16.42
CA GLY A 149 -9.70 -11.79 17.01
C GLY A 149 -9.44 -12.10 18.49
N PRO A 150 -10.38 -12.77 19.18
CA PRO A 150 -10.26 -13.07 20.61
C PRO A 150 -9.05 -13.96 20.99
N ALA A 151 -8.54 -14.76 20.05
CA ALA A 151 -7.39 -15.63 20.26
C ALA A 151 -6.03 -14.90 20.11
N ASP A 152 -6.06 -13.65 19.66
CA ASP A 152 -4.88 -12.87 19.35
C ASP A 152 -4.47 -12.03 20.57
N ARG A 153 -3.20 -12.14 20.96
CA ARG A 153 -2.58 -11.20 21.89
C ARG A 153 -1.97 -10.06 21.08
N VAL A 154 -2.43 -8.83 21.32
CA VAL A 154 -1.77 -7.64 20.77
C VAL A 154 -0.47 -7.42 21.53
N ILE A 155 0.67 -7.58 20.85
CA ILE A 155 2.01 -7.30 21.40
C ILE A 155 2.27 -5.80 21.38
N LYS A 156 1.91 -5.14 20.27
CA LYS A 156 2.12 -3.71 20.06
C LYS A 156 1.08 -3.15 19.11
N THR A 157 0.48 -2.02 19.48
CA THR A 157 -0.29 -1.18 18.56
C THR A 157 0.60 -0.10 17.99
N ILE A 158 0.42 0.20 16.70
CA ILE A 158 1.26 1.10 15.94
C ILE A 158 0.35 2.10 15.22
N HIS A 159 0.58 3.39 15.48
CA HIS A 159 -0.09 4.48 14.80
C HIS A 159 0.94 5.18 13.90
N LEU A 160 0.64 5.28 12.61
CA LEU A 160 1.50 5.89 11.63
C LEU A 160 0.69 6.80 10.72
N LYS A 161 1.34 7.86 10.25
CA LYS A 161 0.89 8.61 9.11
C LYS A 161 1.54 8.06 7.84
N MET A 162 0.83 8.13 6.73
CA MET A 162 1.32 7.73 5.41
C MET A 162 1.35 8.94 4.49
N LEU A 163 2.46 9.11 3.78
CA LEU A 163 2.55 10.01 2.64
C LEU A 163 1.99 9.31 1.42
N TRP A 164 1.08 9.98 0.72
CA TRP A 164 0.48 9.54 -0.52
C TRP A 164 0.88 10.49 -1.63
N SER A 165 1.38 9.93 -2.73
CA SER A 165 1.72 10.67 -3.95
C SER A 165 0.53 10.70 -4.88
N VAL A 166 0.19 11.88 -5.37
CA VAL A 166 -0.82 12.08 -6.42
C VAL A 166 -0.08 12.29 -7.74
N TYR A 167 -0.18 11.31 -8.62
CA TYR A 167 0.36 11.42 -9.97
C TYR A 167 -0.73 11.76 -10.96
N GLN A 168 -0.41 12.58 -11.97
CA GLN A 168 -1.19 12.66 -13.19
C GLN A 168 -0.54 11.78 -14.27
N VAL A 169 -1.35 11.02 -14.98
CA VAL A 169 -0.88 10.29 -16.17
C VAL A 169 -0.78 11.26 -17.33
N LYS A 170 0.44 11.46 -17.86
CA LYS A 170 0.71 12.41 -18.93
C LYS A 170 -0.10 12.06 -20.19
N GLY A 171 -0.65 13.08 -20.83
CA GLY A 171 -1.25 12.96 -22.17
C GLY A 171 -0.17 12.92 -23.27
N GLU A 172 -0.54 12.50 -24.48
CA GLU A 172 0.31 12.69 -25.66
C GLU A 172 0.31 14.17 -26.09
N THR A 173 1.05 15.00 -25.37
CA THR A 173 1.57 16.28 -25.83
C THR A 173 2.69 16.64 -24.89
N ASP A 174 3.93 16.53 -25.38
CA ASP A 174 5.15 17.24 -24.95
C ASP A 174 6.43 16.60 -25.54
N ALA A 175 6.32 15.52 -26.32
CA ALA A 175 7.47 14.93 -27.02
C ALA A 175 7.72 15.48 -28.43
N LYS A 176 7.01 16.52 -28.90
CA LYS A 176 7.23 17.12 -30.24
C LYS A 176 7.03 18.64 -30.26
N THR A 177 7.83 19.38 -29.50
CA THR A 177 8.18 20.76 -29.87
C THR A 177 9.63 21.08 -29.53
N SER A 178 10.54 20.16 -29.87
CA SER A 178 11.92 20.50 -30.20
C SER A 178 12.07 20.45 -31.72
N VAL A 179 11.41 21.41 -32.38
CA VAL A 179 11.70 21.75 -33.78
C VAL A 179 12.93 22.64 -33.76
N ASN A 180 13.98 22.17 -34.41
CA ASN A 180 15.10 22.88 -35.02
C ASN A 180 15.32 24.35 -34.60
N ASN A 181 16.46 24.60 -33.97
CA ASN A 181 17.41 25.65 -34.37
C ASN A 181 18.83 25.25 -33.96
#